data_AF-A0A9E0T474-F1
#
_entry.id   AF-A0A9E0T474-F1
#
_cell.length_a   1.000
_cell.length_b   1.000
_cell.length_c   1.000
_cell.angle_alpha   90.00
_cell.angle_beta   90.00
_cell.angle_gamma   90.00
#
_symmetry.space_group_name_H-M   'P 1'
#
loop_
_entity.id
_entity.type
_entity.pdbx_description
1 polymer ?
#
loop_
_entity_poly.entity_id
_entity_poly.type
_entity_poly.pdbx_seq_one_letter_code
_entity_poly.pdbx_strand_id
1 'polypeptide(L)' 'MSEPMKAPGDGALMIHCRHAAVLLSKREDAPLARADALKLKLHLALCRHCRNAARQFAAIGLALRRWRDGDG' A
#
# COMPACT_ATOMS: atom_id res chain seq x y z
N MET A 1 23.75 4.13 9.75
CA MET A 1 23.69 2.92 8.88
C MET A 1 22.36 2.25 9.18
N SER A 2 21.28 2.71 8.54
CA SER A 2 19.92 2.23 8.82
C SER A 2 19.71 0.91 8.10
N GLU A 3 19.51 -0.12 8.89
CA GLU A 3 19.31 -1.50 8.43
C GLU A 3 18.08 -1.59 7.50
N PRO A 4 18.19 -2.22 6.32
CA PRO A 4 17.02 -2.53 5.53
C PRO A 4 16.26 -3.67 6.22
N MET A 5 15.13 -3.35 6.85
CA MET A 5 14.19 -4.33 7.37
C MET A 5 13.60 -5.16 6.21
N LYS A 6 14.32 -6.21 5.81
CA LYS A 6 13.87 -7.26 4.88
C LYS A 6 13.06 -8.27 5.68
N ALA A 7 11.74 -8.07 5.72
CA ALA A 7 10.83 -9.06 6.27
C ALA A 7 10.86 -10.33 5.39
N PRO A 8 11.05 -11.53 5.98
CA PRO A 8 11.06 -12.79 5.24
C PRO A 8 9.63 -13.16 4.78
N GLY A 9 9.48 -13.53 3.51
CA GLY A 9 8.17 -13.90 2.95
C GLY A 9 8.10 -13.76 1.43
N ASP A 10 9.09 -14.34 0.76
CA ASP A 10 9.37 -14.24 -0.66
C ASP A 10 8.43 -15.16 -1.45
N GLY A 11 7.36 -14.58 -2.01
CA GLY A 11 6.56 -15.21 -3.05
C GLY A 11 5.56 -14.21 -3.60
N ALA A 12 5.65 -13.85 -4.89
CA ALA A 12 4.78 -12.85 -5.53
C ALA A 12 3.27 -13.17 -5.42
N LEU A 13 2.92 -14.39 -4.99
CA LEU A 13 1.55 -14.88 -4.78
C LEU A 13 1.12 -14.93 -3.29
N MET A 14 2.05 -14.88 -2.33
CA MET A 14 1.81 -15.08 -0.88
C MET A 14 2.18 -13.85 -0.04
N ILE A 15 1.81 -12.64 -0.47
CA ILE A 15 1.75 -11.54 0.50
C ILE A 15 0.47 -11.70 1.34
N HIS A 16 0.62 -11.84 2.65
CA HIS A 16 -0.53 -11.95 3.56
C HIS A 16 -1.28 -10.61 3.64
N CYS A 17 -2.57 -10.62 4.00
CA CYS A 17 -3.37 -9.40 4.16
C CYS A 17 -2.70 -8.35 5.06
N ARG A 18 -1.97 -8.80 6.10
CA ARG A 18 -1.16 -7.94 6.99
C ARG A 18 -0.02 -7.24 6.24
N HIS A 19 0.71 -7.97 5.41
CA HIS A 19 1.80 -7.38 4.62
C HIS A 19 1.27 -6.42 3.56
N ALA A 20 0.12 -6.74 2.94
CA ALA A 20 -0.57 -5.84 2.02
C ALA A 20 -0.99 -4.52 2.71
N ALA A 21 -1.46 -4.58 3.97
CA ALA A 21 -1.77 -3.40 4.78
C ALA A 21 -0.51 -2.58 5.11
N VAL A 22 0.61 -3.22 5.43
CA VAL A 22 1.89 -2.53 5.67
C VAL A 22 2.38 -1.82 4.40
N LEU A 23 2.32 -2.48 3.25
CA LEU A 23 2.66 -1.88 1.94
C LEU A 23 1.67 -0.76 1.55
N LEU A 24 0.42 -0.85 2.01
CA LEU A 24 -0.61 0.15 1.82
C LEU A 24 -0.42 1.39 2.70
N SER A 25 0.07 1.22 3.92
CA SER A 25 0.48 2.37 4.75
C SER A 25 1.76 3.00 4.21
N LYS A 26 2.77 2.17 3.87
CA LYS A 26 4.02 2.64 3.28
C LYS A 26 3.82 3.46 2.01
N ARG A 27 2.80 3.16 1.18
CA ARG A 27 2.57 3.88 -0.09
C ARG A 27 2.00 5.28 0.09
N GLU A 28 1.34 5.53 1.21
CA GLU A 28 0.85 6.87 1.56
C GLU A 28 1.98 7.72 2.14
N ASP A 29 2.86 7.14 2.95
CA ASP A 29 4.02 7.84 3.52
C ASP A 29 5.15 8.07 2.50
N ALA A 30 5.44 7.08 1.66
CA ALA A 30 6.60 7.10 0.76
C ALA A 30 6.35 6.33 -0.56
N PRO A 31 7.02 6.69 -1.66
CA PRO A 31 6.92 5.93 -2.90
C PRO A 31 7.46 4.50 -2.70
N LEU A 32 6.61 3.49 -2.93
CA LEU A 32 7.01 2.08 -2.88
C LEU A 32 8.02 1.73 -3.99
N ALA A 33 8.88 0.77 -3.69
CA ALA A 33 9.64 0.07 -4.71
C ALA A 33 8.68 -0.56 -5.73
N ARG A 34 8.97 -0.39 -7.03
CA ARG A 34 8.08 -0.82 -8.14
C ARG A 34 7.71 -2.30 -8.07
N ALA A 35 8.61 -3.15 -7.55
CA ALA A 35 8.37 -4.57 -7.35
C ALA A 35 7.28 -4.87 -6.30
N ASP A 36 7.30 -4.16 -5.16
CA ASP A 36 6.30 -4.34 -4.10
C ASP A 36 4.94 -3.76 -4.50
N ALA A 37 4.93 -2.68 -5.26
CA ALA A 37 3.71 -2.13 -5.84
C ALA A 37 3.01 -3.14 -6.78
N LEU A 38 3.78 -3.90 -7.57
CA LEU A 38 3.24 -4.92 -8.45
C LEU A 38 2.65 -6.11 -7.67
N LYS A 39 3.38 -6.63 -6.67
CA LYS A 39 2.89 -7.71 -5.78
C LYS A 39 1.59 -7.30 -5.07
N LEU A 40 1.56 -6.07 -4.57
CA LEU A 40 0.39 -5.49 -3.92
C LEU A 40 -0.80 -5.41 -4.87
N LYS A 41 -0.61 -4.95 -6.11
CA LYS A 41 -1.68 -4.94 -7.13
C LYS A 41 -2.21 -6.34 -7.42
N LEU A 42 -1.34 -7.33 -7.57
CA LEU A 42 -1.75 -8.73 -7.79
C LEU A 42 -2.57 -9.27 -6.61
N HIS A 43 -2.16 -9.01 -5.37
CA HIS A 43 -2.92 -9.44 -4.20
C HIS A 43 -4.26 -8.72 -4.06
N LEU A 44 -4.32 -7.41 -4.33
CA LEU A 44 -5.58 -6.66 -4.36
C LEU A 44 -6.53 -7.15 -5.47
N ALA A 45 -5.98 -7.74 -6.53
CA ALA A 45 -6.78 -8.38 -7.58
C ALA A 45 -7.48 -9.65 -7.04
N LEU A 46 -6.78 -10.48 -6.26
CA LEU A 46 -7.30 -11.71 -5.65
C LEU A 46 -8.16 -11.48 -4.39
N CYS A 47 -7.71 -10.62 -3.48
CA CYS A 47 -8.31 -10.41 -2.16
C CYS A 47 -9.21 -9.17 -2.15
N ARG A 48 -10.53 -9.39 -2.10
CA ARG A 48 -11.52 -8.30 -2.04
C ARG A 48 -11.42 -7.46 -0.77
N HIS A 49 -11.05 -8.06 0.36
CA HIS A 49 -10.96 -7.36 1.64
C HIS A 49 -9.84 -6.32 1.60
N CYS A 50 -8.65 -6.73 1.15
CA CYS A 50 -7.53 -5.81 0.95
C CYS A 50 -7.84 -4.76 -0.13
N ARG A 51 -8.57 -5.13 -1.20
CA ARG A 51 -9.04 -4.16 -2.21
C ARG A 51 -9.93 -3.09 -1.59
N ASN A 52 -10.81 -3.46 -0.67
CA ASN A 52 -11.68 -2.51 0.01
C ASN A 52 -10.87 -1.54 0.88
N ALA A 53 -9.95 -2.07 1.68
CA ALA A 53 -9.03 -1.24 2.46
C ALA A 53 -8.25 -0.26 1.55
N ALA A 54 -7.67 -0.74 0.45
CA ALA A 54 -6.95 0.12 -0.48
C ALA A 54 -7.79 1.25 -1.07
N ARG A 55 -9.09 1.04 -1.28
CA ARG A 55 -10.02 2.10 -1.70
C ARG A 55 -10.28 3.10 -0.58
N GLN A 56 -10.40 2.66 0.67
CA GLN A 56 -10.58 3.55 1.82
C GLN A 56 -9.37 4.48 1.99
N PHE A 57 -8.15 3.94 1.99
CA PHE A 57 -6.93 4.75 2.03
C PHE A 57 -6.83 5.70 0.83
N ALA A 58 -7.15 5.26 -0.39
CA ALA A 58 -7.17 6.14 -1.55
C ALA A 58 -8.21 7.29 -1.42
N ALA A 59 -9.36 7.02 -0.83
CA ALA A 59 -10.36 8.05 -0.54
C ALA A 59 -9.86 9.06 0.50
N ILE A 60 -9.17 8.58 1.54
CA ILE A 60 -8.52 9.40 2.56
C ILE A 60 -7.45 10.27 1.90
N GLY A 61 -6.51 9.69 1.16
CA GLY A 61 -5.46 10.43 0.45
C GLY A 61 -6.00 11.43 -0.57
N LEU A 62 -7.10 11.11 -1.26
CA LEU A 62 -7.79 12.05 -2.15
C LEU A 62 -8.41 13.21 -1.38
N ALA A 63 -9.07 12.93 -0.26
CA ALA A 63 -9.64 13.95 0.62
C ALA A 63 -8.54 14.86 1.18
N LEU A 64 -7.46 14.31 1.75
CA LEU A 64 -6.30 15.09 2.22
C LEU A 64 -5.69 15.95 1.13
N ARG A 65 -5.59 15.43 -0.10
CA ARG A 65 -5.08 16.19 -1.23
C ARG A 65 -6.04 17.29 -1.67
N ARG A 66 -7.35 17.05 -1.62
CA ARG A 66 -8.39 18.05 -1.86
C ARG A 66 -8.36 19.16 -0.80
N TRP A 67 -8.16 18.82 0.48
CA TRP A 67 -7.98 19.79 1.56
C TRP A 67 -6.74 20.64 1.32
N ARG A 68 -5.58 20.01 1.10
CA ARG A 68 -4.33 20.74 0.81
C ARG A 68 -4.41 21.64 -0.44
N ASP A 69 -5.22 21.29 -1.42
CA ASP A 69 -5.46 22.05 -2.65
C ASP A 69 -6.60 23.08 -2.52
N GLY A 70 -7.47 22.92 -1.50
CA GLY A 70 -8.70 23.69 -1.29
C GLY A 70 -8.60 24.79 -0.23
N ASP A 71 -7.50 24.86 0.51
CA ASP A 71 -7.13 26.02 1.33
C ASP A 71 -6.27 26.97 0.48
N GLY A 72 -6.94 27.77 -0.35
CA GLY A 72 -6.39 28.90 -1.11
C GLY A 72 -7.32 30.10 -1.00
#